data_AF-V4Q4H6-F1
#
_entry.id   AF-V4Q4H6-F1
#
_cell.length_a   1.000
_cell.length_b   1.000
_cell.length_c   1.000
_cell.angle_alpha   90.00
_cell.angle_beta   90.00
_cell.angle_gamma   90.00
#
_symmetry.space_group_name_H-M   'P 1'
#
loop_
_entity.id
_entity.type
_entity.pdbx_description
1 polymer ?
#
loop_
_entity_poly.entity_id
_entity_poly.type
_entity_poly.pdbx_seq_one_letter_code
_entity_poly.pdbx_strand_id
1 'polypeptide(L)' 'MEAVLWVARTGSTWRDLPAHYSNWSTAFRRFNDWRKADVFRRIFDATSDDPDMEYAMVDATIVKVHRHGQGAKWRLEARP' A
#
# COMPACT_ATOMS: atom_id res chain seq x y z
N MET A 1 -8.35 -9.93 -0.23
CA MET A 1 -8.56 -8.49 -0.48
C MET A 1 -7.97 -7.68 0.67
N GLU A 2 -8.20 -8.10 1.91
CA GLU A 2 -7.69 -7.43 3.12
C GLU A 2 -6.19 -7.12 3.09
N ALA A 3 -5.34 -8.02 2.57
CA ALA A 3 -3.90 -7.75 2.43
C ALA A 3 -3.57 -6.53 1.55
N VAL A 4 -4.25 -6.39 0.40
CA VAL A 4 -4.03 -5.27 -0.53
C VAL A 4 -4.56 -3.97 0.08
N LEU A 5 -5.72 -4.04 0.75
CA LEU A 5 -6.31 -2.89 1.45
C LEU A 5 -5.46 -2.44 2.64
N TRP A 6 -4.89 -3.38 3.39
CA TRP A 6 -3.99 -3.08 4.51
C TRP A 6 -2.73 -2.35 4.03
N VAL A 7 -2.12 -2.81 2.93
CA VAL A 7 -0.97 -2.12 2.31
C VAL A 7 -1.37 -0.75 1.80
N ALA A 8 -2.51 -0.62 1.11
CA ALA A 8 -3.00 0.67 0.61
C ALA A 8 -3.28 1.66 1.75
N ARG A 9 -3.85 1.18 2.87
CA ARG A 9 -4.18 2.01 4.04
C ARG A 9 -2.95 2.46 4.82
N THR A 10 -1.95 1.59 4.95
CA THR A 10 -0.78 1.86 5.82
C THR A 10 0.41 2.45 5.06
N GLY A 11 0.46 2.29 3.74
CA GLY A 11 1.64 2.64 2.93
C GLY A 11 2.86 1.75 3.20
N SER A 12 2.71 0.69 4.00
CA SER A 12 3.79 -0.22 4.36
C SER A 12 4.33 -0.97 3.14
N THR A 13 5.58 -1.43 3.20
CA THR A 13 6.09 -2.25 2.11
C THR A 13 5.39 -3.60 2.09
N TRP A 14 5.27 -4.22 0.91
CA TRP A 14 4.65 -5.54 0.78
C TRP A 14 5.31 -6.61 1.67
N ARG A 15 6.62 -6.50 1.92
CA ARG A 15 7.37 -7.44 2.76
C ARG A 15 7.01 -7.36 4.24
N ASP A 16 6.45 -6.24 4.66
CA ASP A 16 6.01 -6.01 6.04
C ASP A 16 4.56 -6.46 6.26
N LEU A 17 3.91 -7.05 5.25
CA LEU A 17 2.55 -7.56 5.37
C LEU A 17 2.47 -8.60 6.50
N PRO A 18 1.60 -8.38 7.51
CA PRO A 18 1.43 -9.34 8.60
C PRO A 18 0.99 -10.72 8.11
N ALA A 19 1.56 -11.76 8.72
CA ALA A 19 1.37 -13.15 8.30
C ALA A 19 -0.09 -13.61 8.33
N HIS A 20 -0.95 -12.98 9.14
CA HIS A 20 -2.37 -13.32 9.23
C HIS A 20 -3.22 -12.89 8.03
N TYR A 21 -2.73 -11.98 7.17
CA TYR A 21 -3.50 -11.53 6.01
C TYR A 21 -3.37 -12.44 4.79
N SER A 22 -2.13 -12.83 4.44
CA SER A 22 -1.76 -13.80 3.40
C SER A 22 -0.25 -13.73 3.15
N ASN A 23 0.30 -14.63 2.33
CA ASN A 23 1.66 -14.46 1.83
C ASN A 23 1.75 -13.18 0.96
N TRP A 24 2.72 -12.32 1.28
CA TRP A 24 2.95 -11.05 0.58
C TRP A 24 3.09 -11.19 -0.94
N SER A 25 3.70 -12.28 -1.42
CA SER A 25 3.94 -12.50 -2.85
C SER A 25 2.62 -12.76 -3.60
N THR A 26 1.70 -13.49 -2.98
CA THR A 26 0.36 -13.76 -3.51
C THR A 26 -0.48 -12.49 -3.49
N ALA A 27 -0.43 -11.72 -2.41
CA ALA A 27 -1.12 -10.43 -2.31
C ALA A 27 -0.65 -9.45 -3.39
N PHE A 28 0.66 -9.34 -3.59
CA PHE A 28 1.26 -8.49 -4.61
C PHE A 28 0.90 -8.96 -6.03
N ARG A 29 0.93 -10.27 -6.30
CA ARG A 29 0.53 -10.80 -7.62
C ARG A 29 -0.91 -10.41 -7.95
N ARG A 30 -1.84 -10.62 -7.01
CA ARG A 30 -3.24 -10.22 -7.19
C ARG A 30 -3.40 -8.72 -7.42
N PHE A 31 -2.69 -7.89 -6.64
CA PHE A 31 -2.68 -6.45 -6.86
C PHE A 31 -2.20 -6.09 -8.27
N ASN A 32 -1.11 -6.71 -8.74
CA ASN A 32 -0.56 -6.45 -10.06
C ASN A 32 -1.51 -6.90 -11.18
N ASP A 33 -2.20 -8.04 -11.01
CA ASP A 33 -3.18 -8.53 -11.97
C ASP A 33 -4.37 -7.57 -12.07
N TRP A 34 -4.85 -7.04 -10.94
CA TRP A 34 -5.89 -6.00 -10.91
C TRP A 34 -5.46 -4.69 -11.55
N ARG A 35 -4.23 -4.27 -11.28
CA ARG A 35 -3.64 -3.09 -11.92
C ARG A 35 -3.58 -3.26 -13.44
N LYS A 36 -3.18 -4.43 -13.93
CA LYS A 36 -3.13 -4.76 -15.37
C LYS A 36 -4.52 -4.85 -16.00
N ALA A 37 -5.50 -5.33 -15.25
CA ALA A 37 -6.88 -5.45 -15.68
C ALA A 37 -7.70 -4.15 -15.51
N ASP A 38 -7.05 -3.02 -15.21
CA ASP A 38 -7.69 -1.71 -15.01
C ASP A 38 -8.79 -1.69 -13.94
N VAL A 39 -8.74 -2.62 -12.96
CA VAL A 39 -9.79 -2.75 -11.94
C VAL A 39 -9.93 -1.46 -11.12
N PHE A 40 -8.83 -0.85 -10.72
CA PHE A 40 -8.85 0.39 -9.95
C PHE A 40 -9.42 1.57 -10.75
N ARG A 41 -9.13 1.63 -12.05
CA ARG A 41 -9.69 2.65 -12.94
C ARG A 41 -11.19 2.51 -13.06
N ARG A 42 -11.68 1.29 -13.27
CA ARG A 42 -13.13 1.01 -13.32
C ARG A 42 -13.86 1.36 -12.03
N ILE A 43 -13.24 1.09 -10.88
CA ILE A 43 -13.80 1.48 -9.57
C ILE A 43 -13.86 3.00 -9.45
N PHE A 44 -12.79 3.69 -9.82
CA PHE A 44 -12.73 5.15 -9.80
C PHE A 44 -13.79 5.76 -10.72
N ASP A 45 -13.86 5.32 -11.97
CA ASP A 45 -14.84 5.80 -12.95
C ASP A 45 -16.27 5.59 -12.43
N ALA A 46 -16.59 4.40 -11.89
CA ALA A 46 -17.91 4.10 -11.33
C ALA A 46 -18.28 4.89 -10.06
N THR A 47 -17.30 5.49 -9.38
CA THR A 47 -17.51 6.29 -8.15
C THR A 47 -17.42 7.80 -8.45
N SER A 48 -17.07 8.20 -9.67
CA SER A 48 -16.82 9.61 -10.03
C SER A 48 -18.03 10.33 -10.65
N ASP A 49 -19.16 9.64 -10.84
CA ASP A 49 -20.34 10.18 -11.55
C ASP A 49 -21.08 11.29 -10.77
N ASP A 50 -20.89 11.40 -9.45
CA ASP A 50 -21.40 12.52 -8.64
C ASP A 50 -20.29 12.96 -7.66
N PRO A 51 -19.45 13.95 -8.02
CA PRO A 51 -18.40 14.44 -7.14
C PRO A 51 -19.04 15.28 -6.04
N ASP A 52 -19.47 14.61 -4.97
CA ASP A 52 -19.66 15.23 -3.67
C ASP A 52 -18.26 15.71 -3.26
N MET A 53 -17.92 16.98 -3.50
CA MET A 53 -16.61 17.59 -3.18
C MET A 53 -16.21 17.50 -1.68
N GLU A 54 -16.90 16.69 -0.89
CA GLU A 54 -16.60 16.28 0.48
C GLU A 54 -15.29 15.48 0.60
N TYR A 55 -14.89 14.73 -0.44
CA TYR A 55 -13.64 13.96 -0.46
C TYR A 55 -12.76 14.28 -1.68
N ALA A 56 -11.93 15.32 -1.56
CA ALA A 56 -10.82 15.56 -2.49
C ALA A 56 -9.65 14.62 -2.15
N MET A 57 -9.32 13.67 -3.03
CA MET A 57 -8.11 12.86 -2.88
C MET A 57 -6.88 13.68 -3.25
N VAL A 58 -5.98 13.87 -2.28
CA VAL A 58 -4.70 14.56 -2.44
C VAL A 58 -3.70 13.58 -3.06
N ASP A 59 -3.05 13.98 -4.16
CA ASP A 59 -1.96 13.23 -4.77
C ASP A 59 -0.86 12.92 -3.73
N ALA A 60 -0.67 11.63 -3.42
CA ALA A 60 0.40 11.19 -2.55
C ALA A 60 1.75 11.34 -3.28
N THR A 61 2.52 12.36 -2.91
CA THR A 61 3.89 12.54 -3.43
C THR A 61 4.83 11.58 -2.71
N ILE A 62 5.16 10.45 -3.35
CA ILE A 62 6.11 9.47 -2.79
C ILE A 62 7.54 9.95 -3.06
N VAL A 63 8.21 10.49 -2.04
CA VAL A 63 9.66 10.76 -2.09
C VAL A 63 10.42 9.48 -1.72
N LYS A 64 11.06 8.84 -2.70
CA LYS A 64 11.95 7.69 -2.41
C LYS A 64 13.23 8.17 -1.74
N VAL A 65 13.49 7.74 -0.52
CA VAL A 65 14.78 7.94 0.16
C VAL A 65 15.82 6.98 -0.43
N HIS A 66 17.04 7.46 -0.65
CA HIS A 66 18.17 6.66 -1.11
C HIS A 66 18.47 5.53 -0.12
N ARG A 67 18.97 4.38 -0.60
CA ARG A 67 19.25 3.17 0.20
C ARG A 67 20.07 3.45 1.47
N HIS A 68 21.00 4.40 1.42
CA HIS A 68 21.84 4.80 2.54
C HIS A 68 21.14 5.69 3.58
N GLY A 69 19.92 6.17 3.30
CA GLY A 69 19.10 6.95 4.23
C GLY A 69 18.01 6.14 4.93
N GLN A 70 17.89 4.84 4.67
CA GLN A 70 17.01 3.99 5.49
C GLN A 70 17.71 3.74 6.82
N GLY A 71 17.22 4.38 7.87
CA GLY A 71 17.82 4.38 9.21
C GLY A 71 18.16 2.98 9.72
N ALA A 72 19.19 2.90 10.56
CA ALA A 72 19.66 1.66 11.17
C ALA A 72 18.52 0.93 11.90
N LYS A 73 18.50 -0.40 11.77
CA LYS A 73 17.61 -1.29 12.52
C LYS A 73 17.91 -1.12 14.00
N TRP A 74 17.10 -0.35 14.72
CA TRP A 74 17.17 -0.22 16.18
C TRP A 74 16.88 -1.58 16.81
N ARG A 75 17.93 -2.36 17.11
CA ARG A 75 17.86 -3.50 18.01
C ARG A 75 17.98 -2.92 19.42
N LEU A 76 16.84 -2.73 20.09
CA LEU A 76 16.80 -2.54 21.54
C LEU A 76 17.16 -3.87 22.18
N GLU A 77 18.45 -4.12 22.34
CA GLU A 77 18.94 -5.10 23.30
C GLU A 77 19.46 -4.29 24.48
N ALA A 78 18.54 -3.95 25.38
CA ALA A 78 18.92 -3.57 26.73
C ALA A 78 19.68 -4.76 27.31
N ARG A 79 21.01 -4.67 27.34
CA ARG A 79 21.85 -5.58 28.13
C ARG A 79 21.97 -4.99 29.54
N PRO A 80 21.92 -5.83 30.58
CA PRO A 80 21.97 -5.41 31.98
C PRO A 80 23.29 -4.72 32.35
#